data_AF-A0A968QXY1-F1
#
_entry.id   AF-A0A968QXY1-F1
#
_cell.length_a   1.000
_cell.length_b   1.000
_cell.length_c   1.000
_cell.angle_alpha   90.00
_cell.angle_beta   90.00
_cell.angle_gamma   90.00
#
_symmetry.space_group_name_H-M   'P 1'
#
loop_
_entity.id
_entity.type
_entity.pdbx_description
1 polymer ?
#
loop_
_entity_poly.entity_id
_entity_poly.type
_entity_poly.pdbx_seq_one_letter_code
_entity_poly.pdbx_strand_id
1 'polypeptide(L)'
;MIALSERNIPAIDALIHELCLLSPVFENLKNRFDADAEERLSAYSPMIYIRSDLMKDQELHRKWHRIFENNLIRHQPLPKTDQAMLPMLFSEKELYSDRVSIRELFQKHKSSDTTYSRPDPKETAKIAIEKLKAIGVLTGGSEQRHHASLSLCAMLRQWNMNIAVNCGRHSYMLSGTQTAYGKGLDLDSARVSYSMEIVERCSSFASIGADAVIGYMKDYPLIYSDYNSLIQDNKSALNPNRLLPDIPYRNEKLYWIEAEDCSRNPIRIPVQSVFLFCNLDEISLFAGLGSTGLASGNTIAEAKVSALLEVIERDSESTGFYDEKNVSAWKPDIRDCPHC
;
A
#
# COMPACT_ATOMS: atom_id res chain seq x y z
N MET A 1 43.69 -6.55 -2.55
CA MET A 1 42.61 -5.56 -2.29
C MET A 1 41.96 -5.32 -3.64
N ILE A 2 40.97 -6.13 -3.99
CA ILE A 2 40.37 -6.12 -5.33
C ILE A 2 39.43 -4.92 -5.37
N ALA A 3 39.72 -3.96 -6.25
CA ALA A 3 38.83 -2.87 -6.53
C ALA A 3 37.48 -3.44 -7.02
N LEU A 4 36.37 -2.88 -6.53
CA LEU A 4 35.03 -3.20 -7.05
C LEU A 4 34.94 -2.98 -8.58
N SER A 5 35.93 -2.30 -9.19
CA SER A 5 36.07 -2.08 -10.62
C SER A 5 36.32 -3.33 -11.49
N GLU A 6 36.67 -4.50 -10.93
CA GLU A 6 36.92 -5.70 -11.75
C GLU A 6 35.65 -6.51 -12.08
N ARG A 7 34.49 -6.16 -11.52
CA ARG A 7 33.20 -6.76 -11.88
C ARG A 7 32.29 -5.70 -12.50
N ASN A 8 32.42 -5.51 -13.80
CA ASN A 8 31.68 -4.49 -14.57
C ASN A 8 30.21 -4.93 -14.81
N ILE A 9 29.42 -5.05 -13.73
CA ILE A 9 27.98 -5.34 -13.81
C ILE A 9 27.23 -4.13 -13.21
N PRO A 10 26.85 -3.13 -14.03
CA PRO A 10 26.24 -1.89 -13.56
C PRO A 10 25.00 -2.07 -12.65
N ALA A 11 24.26 -3.17 -12.82
CA ALA A 11 23.12 -3.49 -11.97
C ALA A 11 23.52 -3.86 -10.52
N ILE A 12 24.68 -4.52 -10.34
CA ILE A 12 25.21 -4.82 -9.00
C ILE A 12 25.71 -3.53 -8.35
N ASP A 13 26.38 -2.67 -9.12
CA ASP A 13 26.83 -1.37 -8.63
C ASP A 13 25.66 -0.49 -8.20
N ALA A 14 24.58 -0.47 -8.99
CA ALA A 14 23.35 0.24 -8.65
C ALA A 14 22.74 -0.31 -7.35
N LEU A 15 22.66 -1.64 -7.19
CA LEU A 15 22.18 -2.27 -5.96
C LEU A 15 23.06 -1.92 -4.74
N ILE A 16 24.38 -1.95 -4.88
CA ILE A 16 25.30 -1.57 -3.79
C ILE A 16 25.10 -0.09 -3.45
N HIS A 17 24.96 0.77 -4.46
CA HIS A 17 24.73 2.20 -4.25
C HIS A 17 23.41 2.43 -3.49
N GLU A 18 22.33 1.75 -3.85
CA GLU A 18 21.06 1.82 -3.12
C GLU A 18 21.18 1.37 -1.67
N LEU A 19 21.94 0.31 -1.40
CA LEU A 19 22.23 -0.11 -0.02
C LEU A 19 22.95 0.97 0.78
N CYS A 20 23.83 1.76 0.13
CA CYS A 20 24.49 2.91 0.76
C CYS A 20 23.49 4.02 1.12
N LEU A 21 22.46 4.22 0.29
CA LEU A 21 21.40 5.21 0.52
C LEU A 21 20.42 4.78 1.63
N LEU A 22 20.12 3.47 1.70
CA LEU A 22 19.07 2.94 2.57
C LEU A 22 19.54 2.54 3.97
N SER A 23 20.85 2.30 4.15
CA SER A 23 21.38 1.76 5.39
C SER A 23 22.60 2.53 5.86
N PRO A 24 22.56 3.14 7.07
CA PRO A 24 23.72 3.81 7.66
C PRO A 24 24.96 2.90 7.79
N VAL A 25 24.75 1.58 7.88
CA VAL A 25 25.84 0.59 7.97
C VAL A 25 26.73 0.62 6.72
N PHE A 26 26.17 0.95 5.55
CA PHE A 26 26.86 0.92 4.27
C PHE A 26 27.19 2.31 3.71
N GLU A 27 26.82 3.40 4.39
CA GLU A 27 27.01 4.78 3.94
C GLU A 27 28.45 5.09 3.48
N ASN A 28 29.45 4.59 4.21
CA ASN A 28 30.87 4.78 3.90
C ASN A 28 31.31 4.20 2.54
N LEU A 29 30.55 3.25 1.98
CA LEU A 29 30.81 2.68 0.66
C LEU A 29 30.46 3.66 -0.47
N LYS A 30 29.65 4.70 -0.21
CA LYS A 30 29.34 5.76 -1.19
C LYS A 30 30.60 6.45 -1.71
N ASN A 31 31.63 6.60 -0.86
CA ASN A 31 32.94 7.17 -1.21
C ASN A 31 33.75 6.34 -2.22
N ARG A 32 33.30 5.13 -2.56
CA ARG A 32 33.94 4.26 -3.56
C ARG A 32 33.37 4.45 -4.96
N PHE A 33 32.30 5.24 -5.09
CA PHE A 33 31.68 5.57 -6.36
C PHE A 33 32.18 6.92 -6.87
N ASP A 34 32.21 7.07 -8.19
CA ASP A 34 32.50 8.35 -8.84
C ASP A 34 31.39 9.37 -8.58
N ALA A 35 31.70 10.66 -8.75
CA ALA A 35 30.75 11.74 -8.46
C ALA A 35 29.50 11.73 -9.37
N ASP A 36 29.56 11.11 -10.54
CA ASP A 36 28.46 10.96 -11.52
C ASP A 36 27.76 9.59 -11.42
N ALA A 37 28.05 8.81 -10.38
CA ALA A 37 27.56 7.45 -10.26
C ALA A 37 26.04 7.39 -10.16
N GLU A 38 25.39 8.31 -9.45
CA GLU A 38 23.92 8.31 -9.31
C GLU A 38 23.23 8.48 -10.66
N GLU A 39 23.63 9.45 -11.47
CA GLU A 39 23.05 9.67 -12.80
C GLU A 39 23.22 8.43 -13.68
N ARG A 40 24.42 7.85 -13.69
CA ARG A 40 24.74 6.68 -14.51
C ARG A 40 24.03 5.42 -14.02
N LEU A 41 24.00 5.17 -12.71
CA LEU A 41 23.46 3.94 -12.11
C LEU A 41 21.92 3.96 -12.05
N SER A 42 21.29 5.13 -12.06
CA SER A 42 19.82 5.27 -12.06
C SER A 42 19.12 4.52 -13.20
N ALA A 43 19.80 4.32 -14.33
CA ALA A 43 19.30 3.59 -15.50
C ALA A 43 19.38 2.06 -15.34
N TYR A 44 20.12 1.57 -14.34
CA TYR A 44 20.38 0.14 -14.12
C TYR A 44 19.64 -0.42 -12.89
N SER A 45 18.85 0.40 -12.20
CA SER A 45 17.98 -0.05 -11.11
C SER A 45 16.49 0.20 -11.41
N PRO A 46 15.62 -0.79 -11.20
CA PRO A 46 14.18 -0.58 -11.24
C PRO A 46 13.68 0.25 -10.04
N MET A 47 14.40 0.25 -8.91
CA MET A 47 13.96 0.92 -7.69
C MET A 47 14.07 2.44 -7.81
N ILE A 48 13.34 3.15 -6.95
CA ILE A 48 13.24 4.60 -7.01
C ILE A 48 14.38 5.34 -6.27
N TYR A 49 15.16 4.64 -5.44
CA TYR A 49 15.99 5.29 -4.42
C TYR A 49 17.09 6.18 -5.00
N ILE A 50 17.80 5.72 -6.03
CA ILE A 50 18.81 6.55 -6.72
C ILE A 50 18.14 7.78 -7.36
N ARG A 51 16.99 7.59 -8.02
CA ARG A 51 16.25 8.69 -8.66
C ARG A 51 15.69 9.69 -7.65
N SER A 52 15.34 9.23 -6.45
CA SER A 52 14.90 10.06 -5.34
C SER A 52 16.06 10.88 -4.77
N ASP A 53 17.26 10.29 -4.62
CA ASP A 53 18.45 11.02 -4.16
C ASP A 53 18.85 12.15 -5.14
N LEU A 54 18.66 11.92 -6.43
CA LEU A 54 18.89 12.91 -7.50
C LEU A 54 17.87 14.06 -7.54
N MET A 55 16.81 14.04 -6.72
CA MET A 55 15.84 15.14 -6.71
C MET A 55 16.45 16.41 -6.11
N LYS A 56 16.27 17.55 -6.80
CA LYS A 56 16.88 18.84 -6.42
C LYS A 56 16.46 19.32 -5.02
N ASP A 57 15.26 18.97 -4.59
CA ASP A 57 14.64 19.33 -3.33
C ASP A 57 14.77 18.23 -2.26
N GLN A 58 15.48 17.13 -2.53
CA GLN A 58 15.55 15.98 -1.62
C GLN A 58 16.11 16.34 -0.24
N GLU A 59 17.11 17.23 -0.19
CA GLU A 59 17.64 17.76 1.07
C GLU A 59 16.58 18.52 1.89
N LEU A 60 15.64 19.20 1.23
CA LEU A 60 14.55 19.88 1.89
C LEU A 60 13.49 18.88 2.39
N HIS A 61 13.16 17.86 1.59
CA HIS A 61 12.29 16.74 2.02
C HIS A 61 12.84 16.07 3.28
N ARG A 62 14.14 15.73 3.32
CA ARG A 62 14.79 15.14 4.51
C ARG A 62 14.64 15.99 5.77
N LYS A 63 14.78 17.32 5.64
CA LYS A 63 14.63 18.25 6.77
C LYS A 63 13.19 18.27 7.28
N TRP A 64 12.21 18.30 6.38
CA TRP A 64 10.78 18.21 6.76
C TRP A 64 10.43 16.85 7.37
N HIS A 65 10.90 15.74 6.79
CA HIS A 65 10.71 14.40 7.33
C HIS A 65 11.20 14.30 8.77
N ARG A 66 12.36 14.89 9.10
CA ARG A 66 12.87 14.89 10.48
C ARG A 66 11.95 15.66 11.46
N ILE A 67 11.30 16.73 11.01
CA ILE A 67 10.31 17.45 11.83
C ILE A 67 9.08 16.57 12.06
N PHE A 68 8.55 15.96 11.01
CA PHE A 68 7.38 15.10 11.08
C PHE A 68 7.63 13.83 11.91
N GLU A 69 8.78 13.18 11.72
CA GLU A 69 9.20 12.01 12.50
C GLU A 69 9.31 12.32 13.99
N ASN A 70 9.92 13.45 14.36
CA ASN A 70 10.00 13.87 15.76
C ASN A 70 8.60 14.12 16.37
N ASN A 71 7.65 14.64 15.59
CA ASN A 71 6.28 14.80 16.06
C ASN A 71 5.56 13.44 16.21
N LEU A 72 5.59 12.61 15.17
CA LEU A 72 4.81 11.36 15.11
C LEU A 72 5.38 10.28 16.05
N ILE A 73 6.70 10.15 16.14
CA ILE A 73 7.35 9.08 16.92
C ILE A 73 7.73 9.56 18.33
N ARG A 74 8.18 10.81 18.46
CA ARG A 74 8.69 11.35 19.73
C ARG A 74 7.75 12.34 20.40
N HIS A 75 6.55 12.55 19.84
CA HIS A 75 5.54 13.45 20.37
C HIS A 75 6.05 14.88 20.63
N GLN A 76 7.03 15.34 19.85
CA GLN A 76 7.47 16.73 19.93
C GLN A 76 6.42 17.64 19.28
N PRO A 77 6.10 18.81 19.86
CA PRO A 77 5.17 19.75 19.24
C PRO A 77 5.61 20.10 17.82
N LEU A 78 4.66 20.05 16.87
CA LEU A 78 4.93 20.45 15.50
C LEU A 78 5.16 21.98 15.46
N PRO A 79 6.30 22.47 14.93
CA PRO A 79 6.54 23.90 14.85
C PRO A 79 5.53 24.55 13.89
N LYS A 80 5.21 25.81 14.14
CA LYS A 80 4.47 26.61 13.15
C LYS A 80 5.33 26.79 11.89
N THR A 81 4.69 27.04 10.75
CA THR A 81 5.37 27.17 9.45
C THR A 81 6.44 28.27 9.45
N ASP A 82 6.20 29.38 10.12
CA ASP A 82 7.15 30.49 10.31
C ASP A 82 8.32 30.13 11.24
N GLN A 83 8.09 29.23 12.19
CA GLN A 83 9.08 28.77 13.17
C GLN A 83 9.95 27.63 12.65
N ALA A 84 9.48 26.87 11.66
CA ALA A 84 10.23 25.77 11.06
C ALA A 84 11.50 26.25 10.35
N MET A 85 11.54 27.52 9.91
CA MET A 85 12.67 28.12 9.16
C MET A 85 13.07 27.31 7.92
N LEU A 86 12.13 26.56 7.34
CA LEU A 86 12.30 25.79 6.12
C LEU A 86 11.38 26.35 5.04
N PRO A 87 11.85 26.43 3.78
CA PRO A 87 10.97 26.69 2.65
C PRO A 87 9.85 25.63 2.57
N MET A 88 8.65 26.06 2.20
CA MET A 88 7.55 25.15 1.90
C MET A 88 7.87 24.36 0.62
N LEU A 89 7.57 23.06 0.64
CA LEU A 89 7.79 22.16 -0.50
C LEU A 89 6.80 22.42 -1.65
N PHE A 90 5.59 22.87 -1.32
CA PHE A 90 4.50 23.07 -2.27
C PHE A 90 3.90 24.47 -2.12
N SER A 91 3.43 25.04 -3.21
CA SER A 91 2.73 26.33 -3.20
C SER A 91 1.29 26.17 -2.67
N GLU A 92 0.69 27.26 -2.16
CA GLU A 92 -0.70 27.24 -1.71
C GLU A 92 -1.67 26.78 -2.82
N LYS A 93 -1.41 27.18 -4.07
CA LYS A 93 -2.24 26.78 -5.21
C LYS A 93 -2.25 25.26 -5.41
N GLU A 94 -1.13 24.60 -5.17
CA GLU A 94 -1.01 23.14 -5.25
C GLU A 94 -1.70 22.42 -4.08
N LEU A 95 -1.85 23.07 -2.93
CA LEU A 95 -2.44 22.47 -1.72
C LEU A 95 -3.99 22.52 -1.66
N TYR A 96 -4.62 23.37 -2.48
CA TYR A 96 -6.05 23.70 -2.36
C TYR A 96 -6.90 23.43 -3.62
N SER A 97 -6.36 22.85 -4.69
CA SER A 97 -7.10 22.75 -5.97
C SER A 97 -8.31 21.81 -5.94
N ASP A 98 -8.33 20.77 -5.10
CA ASP A 98 -9.30 19.66 -5.22
C ASP A 98 -9.80 19.09 -3.87
N ARG A 99 -10.05 19.94 -2.86
CA ARG A 99 -10.59 19.46 -1.57
C ARG A 99 -12.10 19.30 -1.62
N VAL A 100 -12.59 18.18 -1.10
CA VAL A 100 -14.02 17.96 -0.86
C VAL A 100 -14.22 17.67 0.62
N SER A 101 -15.16 18.36 1.25
CA SER A 101 -15.51 18.10 2.65
C SER A 101 -16.28 16.78 2.78
N ILE A 102 -15.80 15.87 3.63
CA ILE A 102 -16.52 14.63 3.97
C ILE A 102 -17.91 14.96 4.52
N ARG A 103 -18.04 16.05 5.31
CA ARG A 103 -19.33 16.50 5.83
C ARG A 103 -20.28 16.91 4.70
N GLU A 104 -19.78 17.62 3.69
CA GLU A 104 -20.60 18.04 2.54
C GLU A 104 -21.02 16.84 1.68
N LEU A 105 -20.10 15.90 1.42
CA LEU A 105 -20.40 14.65 0.74
C LEU A 105 -21.46 13.85 1.49
N PHE A 106 -21.31 13.72 2.81
CA PHE A 106 -22.29 13.04 3.66
C PHE A 106 -23.66 13.69 3.53
N GLN A 107 -23.77 15.02 3.63
CA GLN A 107 -25.06 15.71 3.51
C GLN A 107 -25.67 15.54 2.11
N LYS A 108 -24.85 15.63 1.05
CA LYS A 108 -25.29 15.46 -0.34
C LYS A 108 -25.81 14.05 -0.62
N HIS A 109 -25.22 13.04 0.02
CA HIS A 109 -25.53 11.63 -0.21
C HIS A 109 -26.24 10.97 0.97
N LYS A 110 -26.79 11.75 1.90
CA LYS A 110 -27.57 11.27 3.03
C LYS A 110 -28.89 10.66 2.53
N SER A 111 -28.86 9.37 2.20
CA SER A 111 -30.05 8.59 1.93
C SER A 111 -30.63 8.04 3.23
N SER A 112 -31.96 8.05 3.36
CA SER A 112 -32.69 7.36 4.43
C SER A 112 -32.91 5.87 4.15
N ASP A 113 -32.65 5.41 2.92
CA ASP A 113 -32.87 4.03 2.52
C ASP A 113 -31.55 3.26 2.49
N THR A 114 -31.29 2.50 3.56
CA THR A 114 -30.34 1.40 3.54
C THR A 114 -31.07 0.12 3.90
N THR A 115 -31.40 -0.67 2.89
CA THR A 115 -32.05 -1.99 3.03
C THR A 115 -31.05 -3.13 3.24
N TYR A 116 -29.75 -2.86 3.12
CA TYR A 116 -28.72 -3.86 3.32
C TYR A 116 -28.51 -4.17 4.80
N SER A 117 -28.78 -5.42 5.18
CA SER A 117 -28.35 -5.98 6.46
C SER A 117 -27.16 -6.90 6.21
N ARG A 118 -26.08 -6.70 6.97
CA ARG A 118 -24.95 -7.63 6.96
C ARG A 118 -25.44 -9.02 7.39
N PRO A 119 -24.97 -10.11 6.74
CA PRO A 119 -25.26 -11.47 7.19
C PRO A 119 -24.76 -11.72 8.61
N ASP A 120 -25.26 -12.79 9.22
CA ASP A 120 -24.79 -13.26 10.52
C ASP A 120 -23.28 -13.57 10.46
N PRO A 121 -22.45 -13.03 11.40
CA PRO A 121 -21.01 -13.24 11.39
C PRO A 121 -20.59 -14.71 11.36
N LYS A 122 -21.32 -15.58 12.06
CA LYS A 122 -21.01 -17.02 12.11
C LYS A 122 -21.16 -17.64 10.73
N GLU A 123 -22.19 -17.27 9.98
CA GLU A 123 -22.41 -17.78 8.63
C GLU A 123 -21.37 -17.23 7.65
N THR A 124 -21.04 -15.94 7.73
CA THR A 124 -19.94 -15.36 6.93
C THR A 124 -18.63 -16.08 7.18
N ALA A 125 -18.24 -16.27 8.44
CA ALA A 125 -17.01 -16.96 8.80
C ALA A 125 -16.99 -18.41 8.31
N LYS A 126 -18.11 -19.12 8.48
CA LYS A 126 -18.26 -20.51 8.01
C LYS A 126 -18.03 -20.60 6.50
N ILE A 127 -18.74 -19.79 5.71
CA ILE A 127 -18.62 -19.78 4.24
C ILE A 127 -17.19 -19.45 3.82
N ALA A 128 -16.58 -18.42 4.40
CA ALA A 128 -15.21 -18.02 4.07
C ALA A 128 -14.21 -19.15 4.36
N ILE A 129 -14.28 -19.76 5.55
CA ILE A 129 -13.38 -20.85 5.95
C ILE A 129 -13.58 -22.09 5.07
N GLU A 130 -14.82 -22.46 4.74
CA GLU A 130 -15.12 -23.59 3.86
C GLU A 130 -14.53 -23.37 2.46
N LYS A 131 -14.70 -22.19 1.88
CA LYS A 131 -14.12 -21.84 0.58
C LYS A 131 -12.59 -21.82 0.60
N LEU A 132 -11.99 -21.21 1.63
CA LEU A 132 -10.54 -21.18 1.79
C LEU A 132 -9.93 -22.57 1.97
N LYS A 133 -10.63 -23.49 2.65
CA LYS A 133 -10.23 -24.90 2.74
C LYS A 133 -10.34 -25.60 1.38
N ALA A 134 -11.41 -25.36 0.64
CA ALA A 134 -11.64 -25.99 -0.67
C ALA A 134 -10.53 -25.67 -1.68
N ILE A 135 -9.95 -24.47 -1.61
CA ILE A 135 -8.80 -24.06 -2.45
C ILE A 135 -7.44 -24.40 -1.84
N GLY A 136 -7.38 -25.13 -0.71
CA GLY A 136 -6.13 -25.60 -0.11
C GLY A 136 -5.29 -24.53 0.61
N VAL A 137 -5.81 -23.31 0.77
CA VAL A 137 -5.10 -22.20 1.45
C VAL A 137 -4.93 -22.46 2.95
N LEU A 138 -5.92 -23.10 3.58
CA LEU A 138 -5.88 -23.44 5.01
C LEU A 138 -5.34 -24.86 5.24
N THR A 139 -4.09 -25.10 4.83
CA THR A 139 -3.42 -26.40 4.97
C THR A 139 -2.40 -26.39 6.13
N GLY A 140 -2.78 -26.96 7.27
CA GLY A 140 -1.80 -27.33 8.31
C GLY A 140 -1.56 -26.36 9.49
N GLY A 141 -2.43 -25.37 9.72
CA GLY A 141 -2.36 -24.48 10.89
C GLY A 141 -3.61 -24.50 11.76
N SER A 142 -3.44 -24.52 13.09
CA SER A 142 -4.57 -24.43 14.02
C SER A 142 -5.06 -22.98 14.16
N GLU A 143 -6.36 -22.83 14.43
CA GLU A 143 -6.88 -21.57 14.95
C GLU A 143 -6.33 -21.41 16.37
N GLN A 144 -5.77 -20.23 16.67
CA GLN A 144 -5.19 -19.94 17.98
C GLN A 144 -5.79 -18.67 18.56
N ARG A 145 -5.96 -18.64 19.88
CA ARG A 145 -6.37 -17.42 20.57
C ARG A 145 -5.14 -16.56 20.87
N HIS A 146 -5.21 -15.27 20.58
CA HIS A 146 -4.14 -14.34 20.93
C HIS A 146 -4.39 -13.74 22.32
N HIS A 147 -3.76 -14.34 23.35
CA HIS A 147 -3.97 -13.94 24.74
C HIS A 147 -3.30 -12.61 25.15
N ALA A 148 -2.35 -12.10 24.35
CA ALA A 148 -1.67 -10.83 24.61
C ALA A 148 -2.27 -9.66 23.81
N SER A 149 -3.52 -9.79 23.35
CA SER A 149 -4.23 -8.72 22.61
C SER A 149 -5.04 -7.83 23.55
N LEU A 150 -5.16 -6.56 23.20
CA LEU A 150 -6.09 -5.60 23.82
C LEU A 150 -7.54 -5.76 23.32
N SER A 151 -7.77 -6.56 22.29
CA SER A 151 -9.12 -6.85 21.79
C SER A 151 -9.80 -7.91 22.67
N LEU A 152 -11.12 -7.76 22.91
CA LEU A 152 -11.90 -8.71 23.72
C LEU A 152 -11.79 -10.15 23.19
N CYS A 153 -11.97 -10.30 21.87
CA CYS A 153 -11.73 -11.53 21.15
C CYS A 153 -10.67 -11.28 20.07
N ALA A 154 -9.59 -12.07 20.14
CA ALA A 154 -8.45 -11.97 19.25
C ALA A 154 -8.01 -13.37 18.82
N MET A 155 -7.92 -13.59 17.52
CA MET A 155 -7.69 -14.90 16.91
C MET A 155 -6.57 -14.81 15.89
N LEU A 156 -5.76 -15.85 15.79
CA LEU A 156 -4.72 -16.02 14.79
C LEU A 156 -5.06 -17.23 13.93
N ARG A 157 -4.85 -17.09 12.62
CA ARG A 157 -5.04 -18.19 11.68
C ARG A 157 -3.90 -18.23 10.68
N GLN A 158 -3.17 -19.34 10.69
CA GLN A 158 -2.16 -19.62 9.67
C GLN A 158 -2.80 -20.05 8.35
N TRP A 159 -2.18 -19.64 7.26
CA TRP A 159 -2.58 -19.95 5.89
C TRP A 159 -1.37 -19.95 4.97
N ASN A 160 -1.48 -20.62 3.83
CA ASN A 160 -0.38 -20.74 2.87
C ASN A 160 -0.62 -19.85 1.66
N MET A 161 0.39 -19.04 1.34
CA MET A 161 0.47 -18.25 0.13
C MET A 161 1.36 -18.97 -0.88
N ASN A 162 0.93 -19.00 -2.14
CA ASN A 162 1.70 -19.48 -3.28
C ASN A 162 1.37 -18.64 -4.51
N ILE A 163 2.36 -17.98 -5.08
CA ILE A 163 2.25 -17.20 -6.31
C ILE A 163 3.38 -17.55 -7.27
N ALA A 164 3.09 -17.48 -8.57
CA ALA A 164 4.08 -17.62 -9.63
C ALA A 164 4.04 -16.41 -10.56
N VAL A 165 5.22 -15.89 -10.93
CA VAL A 165 5.37 -14.80 -11.89
C VAL A 165 6.26 -15.29 -13.03
N ASN A 166 5.73 -15.23 -14.25
CA ASN A 166 6.42 -15.49 -15.49
C ASN A 166 6.10 -14.36 -16.48
N CYS A 167 6.79 -13.22 -16.34
CA CYS A 167 6.47 -11.98 -17.05
C CYS A 167 7.75 -11.21 -17.38
N GLY A 168 7.93 -10.83 -18.65
CA GLY A 168 9.17 -10.21 -19.12
C GLY A 168 10.39 -11.10 -18.86
N ARG A 169 11.40 -10.56 -18.17
CA ARG A 169 12.60 -11.30 -17.73
C ARG A 169 12.40 -12.07 -16.42
N HIS A 170 11.29 -11.88 -15.71
CA HIS A 170 11.04 -12.51 -14.42
C HIS A 170 10.39 -13.88 -14.59
N SER A 171 10.97 -14.89 -13.93
CA SER A 171 10.42 -16.24 -13.83
C SER A 171 10.72 -16.80 -12.44
N TYR A 172 9.80 -16.62 -11.50
CA TYR A 172 9.97 -17.04 -10.12
C TYR A 172 8.66 -17.52 -9.48
N MET A 173 8.79 -18.24 -8.36
CA MET A 173 7.68 -18.66 -7.51
C MET A 173 7.98 -18.23 -6.08
N LEU A 174 6.97 -17.73 -5.37
CA LEU A 174 7.06 -17.38 -3.97
C LEU A 174 5.99 -18.17 -3.21
N SER A 175 6.42 -18.87 -2.17
CA SER A 175 5.54 -19.64 -1.29
C SER A 175 5.92 -19.46 0.16
N GLY A 176 4.94 -19.43 1.06
CA GLY A 176 5.20 -19.39 2.48
C GLY A 176 3.95 -19.41 3.34
N THR A 177 4.12 -19.72 4.62
CA THR A 177 3.06 -19.64 5.61
C THR A 177 2.93 -18.22 6.14
N GLN A 178 1.73 -17.67 6.08
CA GLN A 178 1.34 -16.37 6.59
C GLN A 178 0.42 -16.56 7.81
N THR A 179 0.31 -15.54 8.65
CA THR A 179 -0.63 -15.53 9.79
C THR A 179 -1.54 -14.33 9.68
N ALA A 180 -2.85 -14.57 9.60
CA ALA A 180 -3.87 -13.53 9.66
C ALA A 180 -4.30 -13.28 11.10
N TYR A 181 -4.62 -12.03 11.41
CA TYR A 181 -5.07 -11.60 12.73
C TYR A 181 -6.52 -11.14 12.69
N GLY A 182 -7.36 -11.77 13.51
CA GLY A 182 -8.79 -11.46 13.59
C GLY A 182 -9.12 -10.82 14.93
N LYS A 183 -9.83 -9.69 14.90
CA LYS A 183 -10.31 -8.99 16.10
C LYS A 183 -11.83 -8.83 16.09
N GLY A 184 -12.45 -8.90 17.27
CA GLY A 184 -13.89 -8.73 17.42
C GLY A 184 -14.33 -8.58 18.87
N LEU A 185 -15.59 -8.19 19.07
CA LEU A 185 -16.22 -8.17 20.40
C LEU A 185 -16.59 -9.59 20.86
N ASP A 186 -16.84 -10.49 19.92
CA ASP A 186 -17.12 -11.91 20.10
C ASP A 186 -16.24 -12.79 19.18
N LEU A 187 -16.28 -14.11 19.39
CA LEU A 187 -15.46 -15.07 18.63
C LEU A 187 -15.85 -15.17 17.15
N ASP A 188 -17.13 -15.01 16.81
CA ASP A 188 -17.60 -15.15 15.43
C ASP A 188 -17.18 -13.91 14.62
N SER A 189 -17.29 -12.72 15.21
CA SER A 189 -16.74 -11.47 14.65
C SER A 189 -15.21 -11.54 14.44
N ALA A 190 -14.46 -12.08 15.42
CA ALA A 190 -13.01 -12.26 15.27
C ALA A 190 -12.67 -13.28 14.17
N ARG A 191 -13.49 -14.33 13.99
CA ARG A 191 -13.35 -15.30 12.91
C ARG A 191 -13.64 -14.72 11.53
N VAL A 192 -14.69 -13.91 11.40
CA VAL A 192 -14.94 -13.13 10.19
C VAL A 192 -13.71 -12.28 9.87
N SER A 193 -13.20 -11.53 10.87
CA SER A 193 -12.05 -10.65 10.68
C SER A 193 -10.82 -11.36 10.10
N TYR A 194 -10.32 -12.45 10.70
CA TYR A 194 -9.14 -13.11 10.11
C TYR A 194 -9.49 -13.80 8.78
N SER A 195 -10.67 -14.42 8.65
CA SER A 195 -10.98 -15.22 7.46
C SER A 195 -11.18 -14.34 6.24
N MET A 196 -11.80 -13.18 6.41
CA MET A 196 -11.99 -12.19 5.36
C MET A 196 -10.69 -11.45 5.03
N GLU A 197 -9.79 -11.24 6.01
CA GLU A 197 -8.42 -10.79 5.72
C GLU A 197 -7.68 -11.80 4.83
N ILE A 198 -7.79 -13.11 5.11
CA ILE A 198 -7.19 -14.14 4.24
C ILE A 198 -7.82 -14.09 2.84
N VAL A 199 -9.14 -13.95 2.71
CA VAL A 199 -9.82 -13.82 1.41
C VAL A 199 -9.28 -12.63 0.62
N GLU A 200 -9.15 -11.46 1.26
CA GLU A 200 -8.57 -10.27 0.66
C GLU A 200 -7.13 -10.53 0.20
N ARG A 201 -6.29 -11.05 1.10
CA ARG A 201 -4.87 -11.31 0.83
C ARG A 201 -4.67 -12.31 -0.29
N CYS A 202 -5.39 -13.45 -0.28
CA CYS A 202 -5.41 -14.41 -1.38
C CYS A 202 -5.80 -13.77 -2.71
N SER A 203 -6.76 -12.85 -2.68
CA SER A 203 -7.23 -12.14 -3.89
C SER A 203 -6.28 -11.02 -4.33
N SER A 204 -5.33 -10.62 -3.49
CA SER A 204 -4.34 -9.56 -3.79
C SER A 204 -2.94 -10.09 -4.11
N PHE A 205 -2.63 -11.32 -3.71
CA PHE A 205 -1.40 -12.03 -4.08
C PHE A 205 -1.62 -12.75 -5.42
N ALA A 206 -1.47 -11.99 -6.50
CA ALA A 206 -1.71 -12.50 -7.84
C ALA A 206 -0.54 -13.33 -8.39
N SER A 207 -0.85 -14.42 -9.07
CA SER A 207 0.06 -15.03 -10.03
C SER A 207 -0.03 -14.31 -11.36
N ILE A 208 1.09 -14.12 -12.05
CA ILE A 208 1.19 -13.36 -13.29
C ILE A 208 1.84 -14.23 -14.37
N GLY A 209 1.14 -14.43 -15.48
CA GLY A 209 1.65 -15.08 -16.68
C GLY A 209 2.33 -14.09 -17.63
N ALA A 210 2.63 -14.55 -18.85
CA ALA A 210 3.36 -13.75 -19.83
C ALA A 210 2.64 -12.44 -20.18
N ASP A 211 1.31 -12.51 -20.28
CA ASP A 211 0.44 -11.44 -20.78
C ASP A 211 -0.85 -11.27 -19.98
N ALA A 212 -1.03 -11.94 -18.83
CA ALA A 212 -2.27 -11.89 -18.07
C ALA A 212 -2.08 -12.22 -16.58
N VAL A 213 -3.02 -11.75 -15.75
CA VAL A 213 -3.18 -12.21 -14.36
C VAL A 213 -3.84 -13.60 -14.35
N ILE A 214 -3.34 -14.50 -13.50
CA ILE A 214 -3.75 -15.91 -13.44
C ILE A 214 -4.55 -16.19 -12.16
N GLY A 215 -5.57 -17.04 -12.28
CA GLY A 215 -6.33 -17.55 -11.13
C GLY A 215 -7.54 -16.70 -10.72
N TYR A 216 -7.97 -15.77 -11.59
CA TYR A 216 -9.15 -14.93 -11.37
C TYR A 216 -10.32 -15.39 -12.23
N MET A 217 -11.55 -15.08 -11.77
CA MET A 217 -12.79 -15.45 -12.46
C MET A 217 -12.98 -14.71 -13.81
N LYS A 218 -12.44 -13.50 -13.91
CA LYS A 218 -12.42 -12.69 -15.14
C LYS A 218 -10.99 -12.70 -15.66
N ASP A 219 -10.85 -12.74 -16.98
CA ASP A 219 -9.56 -12.56 -17.64
C ASP A 219 -9.08 -11.10 -17.49
N TYR A 220 -7.85 -10.94 -17.04
CA TYR A 220 -7.19 -9.65 -16.89
C TYR A 220 -5.90 -9.63 -17.72
N PRO A 221 -5.99 -9.39 -19.04
CA PRO A 221 -4.82 -9.24 -19.88
C PRO A 221 -4.03 -7.99 -19.45
N LEU A 222 -2.70 -8.09 -19.52
CA LEU A 222 -1.76 -7.03 -19.21
C LEU A 222 -1.33 -6.33 -20.50
N ILE A 223 -1.15 -5.02 -20.41
CA ILE A 223 -0.60 -4.20 -21.49
C ILE A 223 0.72 -3.63 -21.02
N TYR A 224 1.82 -3.89 -21.71
CA TYR A 224 3.12 -3.26 -21.42
C TYR A 224 3.32 -2.02 -22.31
N SER A 225 3.18 -0.82 -21.73
CA SER A 225 3.21 0.45 -22.46
C SER A 225 3.59 1.62 -21.55
N ASP A 226 3.96 2.75 -22.12
CA ASP A 226 3.98 4.02 -21.39
C ASP A 226 2.62 4.72 -21.45
N TYR A 227 2.39 5.66 -20.52
CA TYR A 227 1.12 6.39 -20.39
C TYR A 227 0.76 7.15 -21.67
N ASN A 228 1.70 7.88 -22.27
CA ASN A 228 1.44 8.68 -23.46
C ASN A 228 1.01 7.83 -24.66
N SER A 229 1.66 6.68 -24.87
CA SER A 229 1.28 5.72 -25.91
C SER A 229 -0.15 5.18 -25.70
N LEU A 230 -0.57 4.92 -24.46
CA LEU A 230 -1.95 4.52 -24.17
C LEU A 230 -2.96 5.61 -24.55
N ILE A 231 -2.67 6.87 -24.22
CA ILE A 231 -3.54 8.00 -24.56
C ILE A 231 -3.61 8.18 -26.09
N GLN A 232 -2.49 8.07 -26.80
CA GLN A 232 -2.44 8.13 -28.26
C GLN A 232 -3.28 7.02 -28.92
N ASP A 233 -3.30 5.83 -28.32
CA ASP A 233 -4.15 4.70 -28.72
C ASP A 233 -5.64 4.89 -28.36
N ASN A 234 -6.05 6.05 -27.85
CA ASN A 234 -7.40 6.31 -27.32
C ASN A 234 -7.82 5.37 -26.17
N LYS A 235 -6.85 4.87 -25.38
CA LYS A 235 -7.14 4.10 -24.17
C LYS A 235 -7.13 5.04 -22.96
N SER A 236 -8.26 5.12 -22.25
CA SER A 236 -8.32 5.83 -20.97
C SER A 236 -7.33 5.19 -19.98
N ALA A 237 -6.46 5.99 -19.37
CA ALA A 237 -5.46 5.54 -18.41
C ALA A 237 -5.32 6.53 -17.26
N LEU A 238 -5.09 6.02 -16.05
CA LEU A 238 -4.76 6.84 -14.89
C LEU A 238 -3.31 7.32 -15.03
N ASN A 239 -3.10 8.64 -15.05
CA ASN A 239 -1.75 9.19 -14.97
C ASN A 239 -1.12 8.80 -13.62
N PRO A 240 0.01 8.06 -13.59
CA PRO A 240 0.62 7.59 -12.35
C PRO A 240 1.00 8.71 -11.38
N ASN A 241 1.29 9.93 -11.87
CA ASN A 241 1.56 11.07 -10.99
C ASN A 241 0.35 11.50 -10.14
N ARG A 242 -0.88 11.08 -10.48
CA ARG A 242 -2.07 11.29 -9.63
C ARG A 242 -2.10 10.38 -8.40
N LEU A 243 -1.27 9.35 -8.36
CA LEU A 243 -1.10 8.47 -7.20
C LEU A 243 -0.09 9.01 -6.19
N LEU A 244 0.47 10.20 -6.44
CA LEU A 244 1.49 10.86 -5.59
C LEU A 244 2.69 9.95 -5.28
N PRO A 245 3.35 9.37 -6.31
CA PRO A 245 4.52 8.53 -6.09
C PRO A 245 5.66 9.32 -5.44
N ASP A 246 6.54 8.61 -4.72
CA ASP A 246 7.71 9.18 -4.03
C ASP A 246 8.64 9.98 -4.97
N ILE A 247 8.66 9.62 -6.25
CA ILE A 247 9.35 10.36 -7.32
C ILE A 247 8.38 10.61 -8.49
N PRO A 248 8.51 11.73 -9.22
CA PRO A 248 7.69 11.96 -10.40
C PRO A 248 7.88 10.86 -11.45
N TYR A 249 6.78 10.27 -11.91
CA TYR A 249 6.74 9.37 -13.05
C TYR A 249 7.05 10.14 -14.35
N ARG A 250 7.99 9.64 -15.14
CA ARG A 250 8.56 10.29 -16.34
C ARG A 250 8.15 9.60 -17.64
N ASN A 251 6.99 8.96 -17.66
CA ASN A 251 6.48 8.21 -18.82
C ASN A 251 7.29 6.93 -19.11
N GLU A 252 7.81 6.28 -18.07
CA GLU A 252 8.41 4.95 -18.16
C GLU A 252 7.37 3.89 -18.55
N LYS A 253 7.80 2.80 -19.18
CA LYS A 253 6.90 1.70 -19.49
C LYS A 253 6.50 0.96 -18.23
N LEU A 254 5.21 0.67 -18.14
CA LEU A 254 4.58 -0.09 -17.07
C LEU A 254 3.67 -1.17 -17.67
N TYR A 255 3.33 -2.16 -16.85
CA TYR A 255 2.25 -3.10 -17.05
C TYR A 255 0.97 -2.46 -16.53
N TRP A 256 -0.06 -2.52 -17.37
CA TRP A 256 -1.37 -1.92 -17.13
C TRP A 256 -2.45 -2.99 -17.15
N ILE A 257 -3.42 -2.84 -16.26
CA ILE A 257 -4.59 -3.70 -16.15
C ILE A 257 -5.86 -2.87 -16.30
N GLU A 258 -6.93 -3.49 -16.79
CA GLU A 258 -8.25 -2.88 -16.85
C GLU A 258 -8.88 -2.73 -15.46
N ALA A 259 -9.46 -1.55 -15.21
CA ALA A 259 -10.25 -1.21 -14.05
C ALA A 259 -11.47 -0.37 -14.46
N GLU A 260 -12.25 0.06 -13.47
CA GLU A 260 -13.41 0.95 -13.64
C GLU A 260 -13.18 2.26 -12.88
N ASP A 261 -13.50 3.40 -13.50
CA ASP A 261 -13.56 4.69 -12.80
C ASP A 261 -14.82 4.81 -11.92
N CYS A 262 -14.99 5.94 -11.22
CA CYS A 262 -16.17 6.19 -10.38
C CYS A 262 -17.51 6.20 -11.16
N SER A 263 -17.46 6.42 -12.47
CA SER A 263 -18.60 6.38 -13.39
C SER A 263 -18.77 5.01 -14.05
N ARG A 264 -17.97 4.02 -13.65
CA ARG A 264 -17.89 2.67 -14.22
C ARG A 264 -17.40 2.60 -15.67
N ASN A 265 -16.68 3.62 -16.14
CA ASN A 265 -16.04 3.55 -17.44
C ASN A 265 -14.74 2.75 -17.34
N PRO A 266 -14.39 1.96 -18.37
CA PRO A 266 -13.10 1.28 -18.42
C PRO A 266 -11.94 2.27 -18.38
N ILE A 267 -10.96 1.98 -17.54
CA ILE A 267 -9.70 2.72 -17.44
C ILE A 267 -8.54 1.73 -17.30
N ARG A 268 -7.33 2.15 -17.66
CA ARG A 268 -6.09 1.41 -17.40
C ARG A 268 -5.39 1.98 -16.19
N ILE A 269 -5.00 1.11 -15.25
CA ILE A 269 -4.21 1.49 -14.07
C ILE A 269 -2.94 0.64 -14.00
N PRO A 270 -1.84 1.15 -13.40
CA PRO A 270 -0.62 0.37 -13.21
C PRO A 270 -0.88 -0.86 -12.35
N VAL A 271 -0.36 -2.02 -12.75
CA VAL A 271 -0.57 -3.28 -12.02
C VAL A 271 0.00 -3.23 -10.59
N GLN A 272 1.10 -2.50 -10.38
CA GLN A 272 1.69 -2.23 -9.07
C GLN A 272 0.71 -1.58 -8.07
N SER A 273 -0.33 -0.88 -8.55
CA SER A 273 -1.34 -0.26 -7.69
C SER A 273 -2.48 -1.19 -7.25
N VAL A 274 -2.45 -2.46 -7.67
CA VAL A 274 -3.57 -3.41 -7.49
C VAL A 274 -3.18 -4.61 -6.63
N PHE A 275 -1.99 -5.17 -6.83
CA PHE A 275 -1.57 -6.42 -6.20
C PHE A 275 -0.43 -6.21 -5.20
N LEU A 276 -0.43 -7.00 -4.13
CA LEU A 276 0.66 -7.02 -3.15
C LEU A 276 1.81 -7.91 -3.65
N PHE A 277 3.05 -7.52 -3.30
CA PHE A 277 4.28 -8.18 -3.75
C PHE A 277 4.37 -8.30 -5.28
N CYS A 278 3.81 -7.32 -5.99
CA CYS A 278 3.81 -7.26 -7.45
C CYS A 278 5.20 -6.82 -7.97
N ASN A 279 6.10 -7.79 -8.17
CA ASN A 279 7.44 -7.53 -8.71
C ASN A 279 7.51 -7.91 -10.20
N LEU A 280 6.98 -7.05 -11.04
CA LEU A 280 7.04 -7.20 -12.50
C LEU A 280 8.35 -6.68 -13.07
N ASP A 281 8.65 -7.06 -14.31
CA ASP A 281 9.85 -6.62 -15.03
C ASP A 281 9.69 -5.18 -15.55
N GLU A 282 9.66 -4.23 -14.62
CA GLU A 282 9.39 -2.82 -14.87
C GLU A 282 9.99 -1.90 -13.78
N ILE A 283 9.83 -0.59 -13.96
CA ILE A 283 10.26 0.39 -12.96
C ILE A 283 9.30 0.39 -11.76
N SER A 284 9.82 0.54 -10.54
CA SER A 284 8.99 0.73 -9.35
C SER A 284 8.37 2.12 -9.35
N LEU A 285 7.06 2.20 -9.11
CA LEU A 285 6.35 3.46 -8.87
C LEU A 285 6.46 3.95 -7.43
N PHE A 286 6.58 3.02 -6.47
CA PHE A 286 6.53 3.29 -5.04
C PHE A 286 7.75 2.66 -4.34
N ALA A 287 8.23 3.29 -3.26
CA ALA A 287 9.27 2.71 -2.39
C ALA A 287 8.83 1.38 -1.77
N GLY A 288 7.54 1.28 -1.45
CA GLY A 288 6.92 0.11 -0.86
C GLY A 288 5.45 -0.01 -1.26
N LEU A 289 5.01 -1.22 -1.52
CA LEU A 289 3.60 -1.53 -1.78
C LEU A 289 2.87 -1.72 -0.44
N GLY A 290 1.81 -0.94 -0.22
CA GLY A 290 0.91 -1.09 0.92
C GLY A 290 -0.35 -1.88 0.58
N SER A 291 -1.06 -2.35 1.61
CA SER A 291 -2.37 -2.99 1.45
C SER A 291 -3.55 -2.03 1.46
N THR A 292 -3.29 -0.74 1.56
CA THR A 292 -4.32 0.29 1.73
C THR A 292 -5.35 0.23 0.62
N GLY A 293 -6.62 0.11 0.98
CA GLY A 293 -7.73 0.08 0.03
C GLY A 293 -7.97 -1.30 -0.59
N LEU A 294 -7.27 -2.33 -0.13
CA LEU A 294 -7.68 -3.72 -0.36
C LEU A 294 -8.76 -4.08 0.66
N ALA A 295 -9.82 -4.74 0.21
CA ALA A 295 -10.87 -5.20 1.10
C ALA A 295 -11.59 -6.40 0.53
N SER A 296 -12.13 -7.22 1.42
CA SER A 296 -13.12 -8.23 1.11
C SER A 296 -14.46 -7.90 1.79
N GLY A 297 -15.52 -8.58 1.36
CA GLY A 297 -16.87 -8.41 1.91
C GLY A 297 -17.80 -9.50 1.42
N ASN A 298 -18.99 -9.59 2.03
CA ASN A 298 -20.04 -10.50 1.57
C ASN A 298 -20.60 -10.08 0.20
N THR A 299 -20.44 -8.79 -0.14
CA THR A 299 -20.79 -8.22 -1.45
C THR A 299 -19.67 -7.30 -1.94
N ILE A 300 -19.65 -7.03 -3.25
CA ILE A 300 -18.72 -6.04 -3.84
C ILE A 300 -18.96 -4.64 -3.27
N ALA A 301 -20.20 -4.27 -2.96
CA ALA A 301 -20.50 -2.97 -2.35
C ALA A 301 -19.90 -2.86 -0.95
N GLU A 302 -20.01 -3.91 -0.14
CA GLU A 302 -19.39 -3.97 1.18
C GLU A 302 -17.86 -3.87 1.10
N ALA A 303 -17.23 -4.63 0.20
CA ALA A 303 -15.79 -4.56 -0.03
C ALA A 303 -15.36 -3.14 -0.45
N LYS A 304 -16.08 -2.51 -1.40
CA LYS A 304 -15.78 -1.13 -1.84
C LYS A 304 -15.89 -0.11 -0.71
N VAL A 305 -16.92 -0.22 0.15
CA VAL A 305 -17.06 0.68 1.30
C VAL A 305 -15.91 0.48 2.30
N SER A 306 -15.59 -0.77 2.65
CA SER A 306 -14.46 -1.06 3.55
C SER A 306 -13.13 -0.52 3.00
N ALA A 307 -12.84 -0.75 1.71
CA ALA A 307 -11.65 -0.24 1.04
C ALA A 307 -11.56 1.30 1.09
N LEU A 308 -12.65 2.00 0.77
CA LEU A 308 -12.67 3.46 0.77
C LEU A 308 -12.52 4.03 2.19
N LEU A 309 -13.13 3.39 3.19
CA LEU A 309 -12.97 3.79 4.59
C LEU A 309 -11.52 3.60 5.06
N GLU A 310 -10.86 2.51 4.66
CA GLU A 310 -9.44 2.32 4.97
C GLU A 310 -8.57 3.38 4.29
N VAL A 311 -8.84 3.75 3.04
CA VAL A 311 -8.11 4.84 2.36
C VAL A 311 -8.24 6.15 3.14
N ILE A 312 -9.46 6.50 3.59
CA ILE A 312 -9.69 7.69 4.41
C ILE A 312 -9.00 7.59 5.77
N GLU A 313 -9.02 6.40 6.40
CA GLU A 313 -8.31 6.13 7.65
C GLU A 313 -6.81 6.36 7.50
N ARG A 314 -6.18 5.80 6.44
CA ARG A 314 -4.74 5.94 6.19
C ARG A 314 -4.32 7.34 5.79
N ASP A 315 -5.16 8.06 5.04
CA ASP A 315 -4.95 9.48 4.77
C ASP A 315 -4.99 10.31 6.06
N SER A 316 -5.96 10.04 6.93
CA SER A 316 -6.08 10.69 8.24
C SER A 316 -4.93 10.34 9.18
N GLU A 317 -4.49 9.08 9.20
CA GLU A 317 -3.33 8.62 9.98
C GLU A 317 -2.03 9.30 9.50
N SER A 318 -1.83 9.39 8.18
CA SER A 318 -0.62 9.97 7.59
C SER A 318 -0.53 11.49 7.79
N THR A 319 -1.66 12.16 8.03
CA THR A 319 -1.74 13.61 8.22
C THR A 319 -2.10 14.02 9.67
N GLY A 320 -2.38 13.04 10.53
CA GLY A 320 -2.80 13.19 11.92
C GLY A 320 -1.63 13.38 12.87
N PHE A 321 -1.04 14.58 12.87
CA PHE A 321 0.07 14.92 13.76
C PHE A 321 -0.33 14.90 15.24
N TYR A 322 0.64 14.56 16.09
CA TYR A 322 0.51 14.65 17.54
C TYR A 322 0.22 16.09 17.96
N ASP A 323 -0.84 16.26 18.75
CA ASP A 323 -1.21 17.51 19.43
C ASP A 323 -1.57 17.19 20.89
N GLU A 324 -0.82 17.77 21.82
CA GLU A 324 -1.01 17.63 23.26
C GLU A 324 -2.45 17.87 23.72
N LYS A 325 -3.18 18.77 23.04
CA LYS A 325 -4.55 19.15 23.40
C LYS A 325 -5.54 18.03 23.08
N ASN A 326 -5.30 17.30 21.99
CA ASN A 326 -6.18 16.23 21.53
C ASN A 326 -6.05 14.94 22.35
N VAL A 327 -4.92 14.74 23.05
CA VAL A 327 -4.70 13.58 23.94
C VAL A 327 -5.66 13.58 25.14
N SER A 328 -6.13 14.75 25.57
CA SER A 328 -6.96 14.91 26.78
C SER A 328 -8.47 14.80 26.53
N ALA A 329 -8.92 14.71 25.26
CA ALA A 329 -10.33 14.80 24.88
C ALA A 329 -11.09 13.46 24.92
N TRP A 330 -10.39 12.32 24.97
CA TRP A 330 -11.03 11.02 25.24
C TRP A 330 -11.09 10.77 26.75
N LYS A 331 -12.02 11.47 27.42
CA LYS A 331 -12.52 11.04 28.73
C LYS A 331 -13.73 10.15 28.45
N PRO A 332 -13.60 8.82 28.43
CA PRO A 332 -14.79 7.99 28.51
C PRO A 332 -15.48 8.37 29.83
N ASP A 333 -16.73 8.80 29.75
CA ASP A 333 -17.53 9.03 30.95
C ASP A 333 -17.84 7.65 31.54
N ILE A 334 -16.90 7.12 32.34
CA ILE A 334 -17.06 5.87 33.10
C ILE A 334 -17.88 6.20 34.36
N ARG A 335 -19.01 6.87 34.18
CA ARG A 335 -20.05 7.00 35.19
C ARG A 335 -21.25 6.25 34.63
N ASP A 336 -21.71 5.28 35.41
CA ASP A 336 -22.81 4.34 35.14
C ASP A 336 -22.42 2.99 34.51
N CYS A 337 -21.48 2.28 35.14
CA CYS A 337 -21.52 0.81 35.14
C CYS A 337 -22.02 0.34 36.53
N PRO A 338 -23.23 -0.22 36.66
CA PRO A 338 -23.80 -0.58 37.97
C PRO A 338 -23.16 -1.79 38.67
N HIS A 339 -22.11 -2.40 38.10
CA HIS A 339 -21.54 -3.67 38.58
C HIS A 339 -20.00 -3.68 38.64
N CYS A 340 -19.37 -2.57 39.02
CA CYS A 340 -18.00 -2.58 39.53
C CYS A 340 -17.97 -2.09 40.98
#